data_AF-A0A535TWE5-F1
#
_entry.id   AF-A0A535TWE5-F1
#
_cell.length_a   1.000
_cell.length_b   1.000
_cell.length_c   1.000
_cell.angle_alpha   90.00
_cell.angle_beta   90.00
_cell.angle_gamma   90.00
#
_symmetry.space_group_name_H-M   'P 1'
#
loop_
_entity.id
_entity.type
_entity.pdbx_description
1 polymer ?
#
loop_
_entity_poly.entity_id
_entity_poly.type
_entity_poly.pdbx_seq_one_letter_code
_entity_poly.pdbx_strand_id
1 'polypeptide(L)'
;GESLDQWAATQARSFQAGIDAGADAVMTTAVVVPGLDPTGTPAVFSRAVVTGLLRDRLHFPGVIVTDGLGMGGITTLYSLPDATIAAVRAGNDLVLLNSADAAYQASAIEAVKQQVRAGVIPMDEVQASAARVIALRARWPRWAPSLLDVSASAPVVDLALSRR
;
A
#
# COMPACT_ATOMS: atom_id res chain seq x y z
N GLY A 1 1.07 -16.46 -20.31
CA GLY A 1 1.48 -15.73 -19.10
C GLY A 1 2.22 -16.69 -18.18
N GLU A 2 3.04 -16.17 -17.28
CA GLU A 2 3.69 -16.94 -16.21
C GLU A 2 2.65 -17.72 -15.38
N SER A 3 2.92 -18.99 -15.05
CA SER A 3 2.06 -19.82 -14.19
C SER A 3 2.38 -19.64 -12.71
N LEU A 4 1.48 -20.05 -11.81
CA LEU A 4 1.75 -20.07 -10.36
C LEU A 4 3.00 -20.88 -10.01
N ASP A 5 3.17 -22.05 -10.62
CA ASP A 5 4.32 -22.94 -10.35
C ASP A 5 5.64 -22.31 -10.82
N GLN A 6 5.62 -21.63 -11.97
CA GLN A 6 6.78 -20.88 -12.45
C GLN A 6 7.12 -19.77 -11.47
N TRP A 7 6.14 -18.96 -11.07
CA TRP A 7 6.33 -17.87 -10.11
C TRP A 7 6.85 -18.36 -8.75
N ALA A 8 6.31 -19.49 -8.27
CA ALA A 8 6.73 -20.15 -7.03
C ALA A 8 8.19 -20.64 -7.11
N ALA A 9 8.61 -21.14 -8.27
CA ALA A 9 9.97 -21.62 -8.49
C ALA A 9 11.01 -20.49 -8.63
N THR A 10 10.58 -19.26 -8.93
CA THR A 10 11.45 -18.10 -9.18
C THR A 10 11.20 -16.97 -8.18
N GLN A 11 10.29 -16.03 -8.45
CA GLN A 11 10.18 -14.77 -7.69
C GLN A 11 9.74 -15.01 -6.24
N ALA A 12 8.87 -16.00 -5.99
CA ALA A 12 8.39 -16.29 -4.64
C ALA A 12 9.52 -16.55 -3.65
N ARG A 13 10.63 -17.15 -4.12
CA ARG A 13 11.79 -17.45 -3.28
C ARG A 13 12.44 -16.20 -2.72
N SER A 14 12.53 -15.14 -3.52
CA SER A 14 13.08 -13.85 -3.07
C SER A 14 12.16 -13.17 -2.06
N PHE A 15 10.84 -13.24 -2.27
CA PHE A 15 9.87 -12.75 -1.29
C PHE A 15 9.95 -13.55 0.02
N GLN A 16 9.93 -14.89 -0.05
CA GLN A 16 10.05 -15.74 1.13
C GLN A 16 11.35 -15.47 1.89
N ALA A 17 12.49 -15.38 1.21
CA ALA A 17 13.76 -15.06 1.84
C ALA A 17 13.75 -13.69 2.55
N GLY A 18 13.11 -12.68 1.95
CA GLY A 18 12.94 -11.36 2.59
C GLY A 18 12.01 -11.41 3.81
N ILE A 19 10.92 -12.18 3.72
CA ILE A 19 9.98 -12.41 4.83
C ILE A 19 10.70 -13.11 5.99
N ASP A 20 11.44 -14.18 5.70
CA ASP A 20 12.21 -14.96 6.69
C ASP A 20 13.33 -14.11 7.34
N ALA A 21 13.90 -13.17 6.59
CA ALA A 21 14.86 -12.19 7.10
C ALA A 21 14.22 -11.09 7.96
N GLY A 22 12.90 -11.09 8.12
CA GLY A 22 12.17 -10.15 8.96
C GLY A 22 11.78 -8.85 8.27
N ALA A 23 11.50 -8.88 6.97
CA ALA A 23 10.98 -7.71 6.24
C ALA A 23 9.73 -7.11 6.91
N ASP A 24 9.66 -5.79 6.90
CA ASP A 24 8.65 -5.04 7.66
C ASP A 24 7.43 -4.72 6.82
N ALA A 25 7.71 -4.50 5.54
CA ALA A 25 6.75 -4.13 4.54
C ALA A 25 7.05 -4.84 3.23
N VAL A 26 5.99 -5.15 2.50
CA VAL A 26 6.04 -5.62 1.11
C VAL A 26 5.18 -4.69 0.28
N MET A 27 5.73 -4.22 -0.84
CA MET A 27 5.01 -3.37 -1.78
C MET A 27 4.37 -4.22 -2.88
N THR A 28 3.09 -3.99 -3.15
CA THR A 28 2.34 -4.60 -4.26
C THR A 28 2.22 -3.60 -5.41
N THR A 29 2.34 -4.04 -6.65
CA THR A 29 2.27 -3.14 -7.82
C THR A 29 1.21 -3.60 -8.83
N ALA A 30 0.85 -2.72 -9.76
CA ALA A 30 -0.18 -2.97 -10.76
C ALA A 30 0.36 -3.78 -11.94
N VAL A 31 0.65 -5.06 -11.68
CA VAL A 31 1.05 -6.04 -12.71
C VAL A 31 -0.01 -7.13 -12.82
N VAL A 32 -0.41 -7.45 -14.05
CA VAL A 32 -1.34 -8.56 -14.32
C VAL A 32 -0.52 -9.84 -14.52
N VAL A 33 -0.70 -10.81 -13.63
CA VAL A 33 -0.05 -12.12 -13.72
C VAL A 33 -1.14 -13.21 -13.75
N PRO A 34 -1.56 -13.69 -14.94
CA PRO A 34 -2.67 -14.64 -15.06
C PRO A 34 -2.47 -15.94 -14.28
N GLY A 35 -1.23 -16.36 -14.05
CA GLY A 35 -0.92 -17.52 -13.21
C GLY A 35 -1.21 -17.31 -11.72
N LEU A 36 -1.19 -16.06 -11.23
CA LEU A 36 -1.52 -15.73 -9.85
C LEU A 36 -2.99 -15.39 -9.67
N ASP A 37 -3.58 -14.70 -10.66
CA ASP A 37 -5.00 -14.40 -10.71
C ASP A 37 -5.54 -14.54 -12.15
N PRO A 38 -6.34 -15.57 -12.44
CA PRO A 38 -6.85 -15.81 -13.79
C PRO A 38 -7.90 -14.80 -14.25
N THR A 39 -8.42 -13.94 -13.36
CA THR A 39 -9.38 -12.89 -13.72
C THR A 39 -8.76 -11.76 -14.55
N GLY A 40 -7.43 -11.65 -14.56
CA GLY A 40 -6.72 -10.53 -15.17
C GLY A 40 -6.68 -9.28 -14.30
N THR A 41 -7.13 -9.36 -13.04
CA THR A 41 -7.02 -8.27 -12.06
C THR A 41 -5.54 -7.99 -11.75
N PRO A 42 -5.09 -6.73 -11.76
CA PRO A 42 -3.74 -6.37 -11.32
C PRO A 42 -3.46 -6.84 -9.89
N ALA A 43 -2.24 -7.32 -9.62
CA ALA A 43 -1.86 -7.92 -8.33
C ALA A 43 -2.20 -7.03 -7.12
N VAL A 44 -1.96 -5.71 -7.21
CA VAL A 44 -2.31 -4.73 -6.15
C VAL A 44 -3.81 -4.71 -5.79
N PHE A 45 -4.70 -5.09 -6.70
CA PHE A 45 -6.16 -5.10 -6.51
C PHE A 45 -6.73 -6.52 -6.33
N SER A 46 -5.90 -7.56 -6.42
CA SER A 46 -6.35 -8.94 -6.32
C SER A 46 -6.30 -9.45 -4.88
N ARG A 47 -7.46 -9.77 -4.31
CA ARG A 47 -7.52 -10.42 -2.98
C ARG A 47 -6.88 -11.81 -2.99
N ALA A 48 -6.91 -12.52 -4.11
CA ALA A 48 -6.26 -13.82 -4.25
C ALA A 48 -4.73 -13.70 -4.12
N VAL A 49 -4.16 -12.60 -4.62
CA VAL A 49 -2.72 -12.34 -4.53
C VAL A 49 -2.35 -11.68 -3.20
N VAL A 50 -2.98 -10.58 -2.84
CA VAL A 50 -2.59 -9.81 -1.64
C VAL A 50 -2.92 -10.56 -0.35
N THR A 51 -4.16 -11.01 -0.16
CA THR A 51 -4.52 -11.82 1.01
C THR A 51 -4.14 -13.28 0.79
N GLY A 52 -4.67 -13.91 -0.26
CA GLY A 52 -4.56 -15.37 -0.43
C GLY A 52 -3.14 -15.89 -0.62
N LEU A 53 -2.26 -15.14 -1.28
CA LEU A 53 -0.87 -15.54 -1.51
C LEU A 53 0.07 -14.91 -0.48
N LEU A 54 0.12 -13.59 -0.39
CA LEU A 54 1.12 -12.91 0.44
C LEU A 54 0.82 -13.03 1.94
N ARG A 55 -0.42 -12.77 2.38
CA ARG A 55 -0.81 -12.89 3.79
C ARG A 55 -0.94 -14.35 4.22
N ASP A 56 -1.65 -15.15 3.45
CA ASP A 56 -2.09 -16.47 3.90
C ASP A 56 -1.08 -17.58 3.57
N ARG A 57 -0.54 -17.65 2.34
CA ARG A 57 0.39 -18.73 1.94
C ARG A 57 1.84 -18.45 2.29
N LEU A 58 2.30 -17.21 2.11
CA LEU A 58 3.66 -16.80 2.48
C LEU A 58 3.76 -16.34 3.94
N HIS A 59 2.63 -16.35 4.66
CA HIS A 59 2.54 -15.98 6.08
C HIS A 59 3.18 -14.63 6.42
N PHE A 60 3.18 -13.68 5.48
CA PHE A 60 3.80 -12.38 5.72
C PHE A 60 3.09 -11.66 6.86
N PRO A 61 3.75 -11.30 7.98
CA PRO A 61 3.08 -10.71 9.14
C PRO A 61 3.08 -9.18 9.11
N GLY A 62 3.93 -8.56 8.28
CA GLY A 62 4.15 -7.12 8.21
C GLY A 62 3.08 -6.34 7.46
N VAL A 63 3.43 -5.10 7.09
CA VAL A 63 2.56 -4.16 6.38
C VAL A 63 2.62 -4.42 4.87
N ILE A 64 1.47 -4.64 4.25
CA ILE A 64 1.37 -4.68 2.79
C ILE A 64 1.00 -3.28 2.32
N VAL A 65 1.83 -2.69 1.47
CA VAL A 65 1.65 -1.33 0.96
C VAL A 65 1.47 -1.34 -0.55
N THR A 66 0.60 -0.49 -1.09
CA THR A 66 0.50 -0.34 -2.55
C THR A 66 1.69 0.44 -3.10
N ASP A 67 2.03 0.18 -4.35
CA ASP A 67 2.69 1.15 -5.21
C ASP A 67 1.73 2.35 -5.46
N GLY A 68 2.22 3.41 -6.10
CA GLY A 68 1.45 4.64 -6.27
C GLY A 68 0.17 4.47 -7.10
N LEU A 69 -0.99 4.73 -6.50
CA LEU A 69 -2.28 4.58 -7.20
C LEU A 69 -2.56 5.67 -8.26
N GLY A 70 -1.81 6.75 -8.25
CA GLY A 70 -1.85 7.82 -9.25
C GLY A 70 -0.98 7.56 -10.49
N MET A 71 -0.36 6.39 -10.62
CA MET A 71 0.43 6.04 -11.80
C MET A 71 -0.47 5.85 -13.04
N GLY A 72 0.04 6.28 -14.21
CA GLY A 72 -0.73 6.30 -15.46
C GLY A 72 -1.36 4.96 -15.85
N GLY A 73 -0.71 3.83 -15.54
CA GLY A 73 -1.26 2.49 -15.81
C GLY A 73 -2.50 2.13 -14.99
N ILE A 74 -2.68 2.75 -13.82
CA ILE A 74 -3.85 2.55 -12.95
C ILE A 74 -4.95 3.54 -13.33
N THR A 75 -4.59 4.81 -13.52
CA THR A 75 -5.55 5.91 -13.72
C THR A 75 -6.31 5.82 -15.05
N THR A 76 -5.85 5.00 -16.00
CA THR A 76 -6.57 4.69 -17.24
C THR A 76 -7.73 3.72 -17.04
N LEU A 77 -7.70 2.92 -15.96
CA LEU A 77 -8.68 1.87 -15.69
C LEU A 77 -9.52 2.15 -14.44
N TYR A 78 -8.97 2.89 -13.48
CA TYR A 78 -9.60 3.17 -12.20
C TYR A 78 -9.58 4.67 -11.89
N SER A 79 -10.69 5.17 -11.37
CA SER A 79 -10.65 6.42 -10.61
C SER A 79 -9.86 6.21 -9.32
N LEU A 80 -9.30 7.28 -8.73
CA LEU A 80 -8.60 7.15 -7.46
C LEU A 80 -9.49 6.54 -6.34
N PRO A 81 -10.75 6.97 -6.14
CA PRO A 81 -11.67 6.32 -5.22
C PRO A 81 -11.80 4.81 -5.45
N ASP A 82 -12.01 4.39 -6.69
CA ASP A 82 -12.21 2.97 -7.02
C ASP A 82 -10.93 2.14 -6.81
N ALA A 83 -9.77 2.68 -7.23
CA ALA A 83 -8.48 2.06 -7.01
C ALA A 83 -8.19 1.90 -5.50
N THR A 84 -8.51 2.91 -4.70
CA THR A 84 -8.32 2.89 -3.25
C THR A 84 -9.20 1.83 -2.60
N ILE A 85 -10.49 1.76 -2.97
CA ILE A 85 -11.40 0.73 -2.48
C ILE A 85 -10.93 -0.66 -2.87
N ALA A 86 -10.53 -0.85 -4.13
CA ALA A 86 -10.06 -2.14 -4.64
C ALA A 86 -8.79 -2.60 -3.90
N ALA A 87 -7.83 -1.70 -3.69
CA ALA A 87 -6.60 -2.00 -2.96
C ALA A 87 -6.86 -2.40 -1.50
N VAL A 88 -7.74 -1.68 -0.80
CA VAL A 88 -8.10 -2.03 0.59
C VAL A 88 -8.83 -3.37 0.64
N ARG A 89 -9.78 -3.61 -0.27
CA ARG A 89 -10.50 -4.91 -0.34
C ARG A 89 -9.61 -6.09 -0.69
N ALA A 90 -8.53 -5.83 -1.44
CA ALA A 90 -7.51 -6.83 -1.74
C ALA A 90 -6.72 -7.26 -0.48
N GLY A 91 -6.65 -6.41 0.55
CA GLY A 91 -5.93 -6.67 1.80
C GLY A 91 -4.66 -5.83 2.00
N ASN A 92 -4.47 -4.77 1.21
CA ASN A 92 -3.37 -3.83 1.46
C ASN A 92 -3.64 -3.06 2.76
N ASP A 93 -2.64 -2.98 3.63
CA ASP A 93 -2.73 -2.27 4.91
C ASP A 93 -2.52 -0.76 4.76
N LEU A 94 -1.72 -0.35 3.76
CA LEU A 94 -1.36 1.04 3.50
C LEU A 94 -1.47 1.36 2.01
N VAL A 95 -2.10 2.50 1.69
CA VAL A 95 -2.27 2.98 0.31
C VAL A 95 -1.33 4.16 0.05
N LEU A 96 -0.50 4.05 -0.98
CA LEU A 96 0.40 5.11 -1.42
C LEU A 96 -0.32 6.05 -2.39
N LEU A 97 -0.45 7.31 -1.98
CA LEU A 97 -1.05 8.39 -2.77
C LEU A 97 0.03 9.28 -3.38
N ASN A 98 -0.09 9.57 -4.67
CA ASN A 98 0.95 10.28 -5.44
C ASN A 98 0.85 11.81 -5.38
N SER A 99 -0.02 12.37 -4.53
CA SER A 99 -0.23 13.80 -4.43
C SER A 99 -0.40 14.25 -2.97
N ALA A 100 0.18 15.40 -2.65
CA ALA A 100 -0.04 16.11 -1.40
C ALA A 100 -1.31 16.99 -1.43
N ASP A 101 -2.01 17.06 -2.56
CA ASP A 101 -3.26 17.79 -2.68
C ASP A 101 -4.32 17.23 -1.72
N ALA A 102 -4.89 18.11 -0.89
CA ALA A 102 -5.81 17.71 0.17
C ALA A 102 -7.12 17.14 -0.38
N ALA A 103 -7.62 17.65 -1.52
CA ALA A 103 -8.85 17.16 -2.12
C ALA A 103 -8.65 15.75 -2.72
N TYR A 104 -7.50 15.52 -3.36
CA TYR A 104 -7.07 14.21 -3.85
C TYR A 104 -7.06 13.19 -2.70
N GLN A 105 -6.38 13.49 -1.59
CA GLN A 105 -6.32 12.59 -0.43
C GLN A 105 -7.68 12.39 0.23
N ALA A 106 -8.46 13.46 0.39
CA ALA A 106 -9.80 13.38 0.97
C ALA A 106 -10.72 12.47 0.16
N SER A 107 -10.63 12.52 -1.18
CA SER A 107 -11.46 11.66 -2.05
C SER A 107 -11.20 10.17 -1.83
N ALA A 108 -9.93 9.76 -1.69
CA ALA A 108 -9.55 8.38 -1.39
C ALA A 108 -10.03 7.94 -0.01
N ILE A 109 -9.84 8.79 1.00
CA ILE A 109 -10.23 8.51 2.39
C ILE A 109 -11.75 8.38 2.52
N GLU A 110 -12.52 9.32 1.95
CA GLU A 110 -13.98 9.28 2.03
C GLU A 110 -14.56 8.07 1.30
N ALA A 111 -13.97 7.65 0.18
CA ALA A 111 -14.38 6.44 -0.54
C ALA A 111 -14.33 5.19 0.36
N VAL A 112 -13.22 4.98 1.06
CA VAL A 112 -13.08 3.85 2.00
C VAL A 112 -14.05 4.01 3.18
N LYS A 113 -14.17 5.21 3.77
CA LYS A 113 -15.10 5.45 4.89
C LYS A 113 -16.55 5.12 4.51
N GLN A 114 -16.97 5.45 3.30
CA GLN A 114 -18.30 5.11 2.80
C GLN A 114 -18.49 3.59 2.70
N GLN A 115 -17.52 2.86 2.15
CA GLN A 115 -17.60 1.40 2.03
C GLN A 115 -17.59 0.69 3.40
N VAL A 116 -16.85 1.21 4.37
CA VAL A 116 -16.85 0.69 5.75
C VAL A 116 -18.20 0.95 6.43
N ARG A 117 -18.76 2.17 6.31
CA ARG A 117 -20.10 2.49 6.85
C ARG A 117 -21.20 1.64 6.22
N ALA A 118 -21.05 1.29 4.94
CA ALA A 118 -21.97 0.42 4.22
C ALA A 118 -21.78 -1.08 4.56
N GLY A 119 -20.77 -1.45 5.36
CA GLY A 119 -20.47 -2.83 5.70
C GLY A 119 -19.83 -3.65 4.57
N VAL A 120 -19.45 -3.01 3.46
CA VAL A 120 -18.79 -3.66 2.31
C VAL A 120 -17.33 -3.98 2.63
N ILE A 121 -16.65 -3.08 3.36
CA ILE A 121 -15.34 -3.34 3.95
C ILE A 121 -15.56 -3.59 5.45
N PRO A 122 -15.29 -4.80 5.95
CA PRO A 122 -15.43 -5.11 7.37
C PRO A 122 -14.52 -4.24 8.25
N MET A 123 -15.05 -3.73 9.36
CA MET A 123 -14.29 -2.86 10.27
C MET A 123 -13.11 -3.58 10.94
N ASP A 124 -13.27 -4.87 11.21
CA ASP A 124 -12.21 -5.73 11.77
C ASP A 124 -11.02 -5.88 10.81
N GLU A 125 -11.25 -5.96 9.49
CA GLU A 125 -10.16 -5.92 8.49
C GLU A 125 -9.40 -4.59 8.57
N VAL A 126 -10.11 -3.45 8.66
CA VAL A 126 -9.48 -2.13 8.81
C VAL A 126 -8.69 -2.02 10.11
N GLN A 127 -9.23 -2.54 11.22
CA GLN A 127 -8.57 -2.53 12.52
C GLN A 127 -7.31 -3.41 12.53
N ALA A 128 -7.35 -4.57 11.87
CA ALA A 128 -6.18 -5.43 11.71
C ALA A 128 -5.07 -4.73 10.93
N SER A 129 -5.41 -4.06 9.83
CA SER A 129 -4.46 -3.26 9.05
C SER A 129 -3.88 -2.11 9.85
N ALA A 130 -4.72 -1.36 10.57
CA ALA A 130 -4.28 -0.27 11.43
C ALA A 130 -3.32 -0.76 12.53
N ALA A 131 -3.58 -1.92 13.13
CA ALA A 131 -2.70 -2.51 14.15
C ALA A 131 -1.30 -2.81 13.57
N ARG A 132 -1.20 -3.34 12.35
CA ARG A 132 0.10 -3.58 11.68
C ARG A 132 0.84 -2.28 11.39
N VAL A 133 0.14 -1.26 10.89
CA VAL A 133 0.74 0.06 10.61
C VAL A 133 1.22 0.74 11.90
N ILE A 134 0.45 0.64 12.98
CA ILE A 134 0.86 1.16 14.30
C ILE A 134 2.08 0.39 14.83
N ALA A 135 2.12 -0.93 14.69
CA ALA A 135 3.27 -1.75 15.08
C ALA A 135 4.52 -1.40 14.28
N LEU A 136 4.39 -1.19 12.96
CA LEU A 136 5.47 -0.72 12.11
C LEU A 136 6.03 0.61 12.60
N ARG A 137 5.15 1.58 12.86
CA ARG A 137 5.52 2.90 13.40
C ARG A 137 6.17 2.80 14.79
N ALA A 138 5.75 1.87 15.64
CA ALA A 138 6.36 1.66 16.94
C ALA A 138 7.79 1.10 16.83
N ARG A 139 8.05 0.29 15.80
CA ARG A 139 9.37 -0.30 15.53
C ARG A 139 10.38 0.71 15.00
N TRP A 140 9.92 1.69 14.23
CA TRP A 140 10.73 2.75 13.67
C TRP A 140 10.43 4.08 14.38
N PRO A 141 11.22 4.47 15.40
CA PRO A 141 11.04 5.77 16.03
C PRO A 141 11.13 6.87 14.97
N ARG A 142 10.37 7.96 15.18
CA ARG A 142 10.37 9.12 14.28
C ARG A 142 11.81 9.47 13.90
N TRP A 143 12.10 9.54 12.61
CA TRP A 143 13.34 10.13 12.13
C TRP A 143 13.47 11.51 12.80
N ALA A 144 14.44 11.62 13.71
CA ALA A 144 14.91 12.88 14.23
C ALA A 144 16.18 13.21 13.43
N PRO A 145 16.24 14.35 12.70
CA PRO A 145 17.44 14.71 11.98
C PRO A 145 18.62 14.71 12.96
N SER A 146 19.65 13.95 12.65
CA SER A 146 20.87 13.92 13.44
C SER A 146 21.67 15.20 13.19
N LEU A 147 22.57 15.59 14.09
CA LEU A 147 23.51 16.69 13.84
C LEU A 147 24.43 16.44 12.61
N LEU A 148 24.42 15.24 12.05
CA LEU A 148 25.13 14.88 10.81
C LEU A 148 24.28 15.11 9.55
N ASP A 149 22.96 15.33 9.69
CA ASP A 149 22.02 15.58 8.58
C ASP A 149 21.99 17.04 8.12
N VAL A 150 22.94 17.88 8.59
CA VAL A 150 22.99 19.35 8.37
C VAL A 150 23.21 19.75 6.90
N SER A 151 23.33 18.80 5.97
CA SER A 151 23.27 19.11 4.52
C SER A 151 21.84 19.15 3.96
N ALA A 152 20.82 18.71 4.70
CA ALA A 152 19.43 18.87 4.32
C ALA A 152 18.90 20.17 4.93
N SER A 153 18.98 21.26 4.17
CA SER A 153 18.41 22.55 4.53
C SER A 153 16.99 22.37 5.05
N ALA A 154 16.69 22.94 6.23
CA ALA A 154 15.32 23.00 6.72
C ALA A 154 14.41 23.61 5.65
N PRO A 155 13.17 23.12 5.45
CA PRO A 155 12.23 23.79 4.56
C PRO A 155 11.99 25.20 5.09
N VAL A 156 12.46 26.20 4.35
CA VAL A 156 12.16 27.60 4.62
C VAL A 156 10.70 27.79 4.26
N VAL A 157 9.83 27.79 5.26
CA VAL A 157 8.47 28.33 5.10
C VAL A 157 8.63 29.84 5.11
N ASP A 158 8.65 30.45 3.92
CA ASP A 158 8.59 31.90 3.78
C ASP A 158 7.17 32.36 4.13
N LEU A 159 6.95 32.60 5.42
CA LEU A 159 5.82 33.40 5.90
C LEU A 159 6.17 34.87 5.69
N ALA A 160 6.06 35.32 4.44
CA ALA A 160 5.95 36.74 4.13
C ALA A 160 4.60 37.26 4.68
N LEU A 161 4.54 37.40 6.00
CA LEU A 161 3.58 38.23 6.69
C LEU A 161 4.14 39.64 6.80
N SER A 162 3.28 40.61 6.41
CA SER A 162 3.39 42.06 6.61
C SER A 162 4.14 42.83 5.51
N ARG A 163 3.68 43.98 5.00
CA ARG A 163 2.56 44.86 5.38
C ARG A 163 2.41 45.96 4.28
N ARG A 164 1.15 46.36 4.04
CA ARG A 164 0.64 47.56 3.33
C ARG A 164 0.61 47.52 1.80
#